data_AF-A0A957KGN3-F1
#
_entry.id   AF-A0A957KGN3-F1
#
_cell.length_a   1.000
_cell.length_b   1.000
_cell.length_c   1.000
_cell.angle_alpha   90.00
_cell.angle_beta   90.00
_cell.angle_gamma   90.00
#
_symmetry.space_group_name_H-M   'P 1'
#
loop_
_entity.id
_entity.type
_entity.pdbx_description
1 polymer ?
#
loop_
_entity_poly.entity_id
_entity_poly.type
_entity_poly.pdbx_seq_one_letter_code
_entity_poly.pdbx_strand_id
1 'polypeptide(L)' 'MSKGEPTYPRFRVMARIEHAILLVSFTILAVTGLPQKYAATNTGEAIIAFMGGVETIRIIHR' A
#
# COMPACT_ATOMS: atom_id res chain seq x y z
N MET A 1 11.63 -47.07 -4.22
CA MET A 1 11.07 -45.73 -4.54
C MET A 1 10.70 -45.07 -3.23
N SER A 2 11.47 -44.08 -2.78
CA SER A 2 11.14 -43.31 -1.58
C SER A 2 9.83 -42.57 -1.86
N LYS A 3 8.80 -42.82 -1.05
CA LYS A 3 7.53 -42.08 -1.13
C LYS A 3 7.87 -40.63 -0.77
N GLY A 4 7.73 -39.70 -1.72
CA GLY A 4 7.98 -38.29 -1.47
C GLY A 4 7.11 -37.81 -0.30
N GLU A 5 7.73 -37.13 0.66
CA GLU A 5 7.06 -36.49 1.79
C GLU A 5 5.90 -35.62 1.29
N PRO A 6 4.71 -35.65 1.91
CA PRO A 6 3.58 -34.83 1.49
C PRO A 6 3.93 -33.35 1.64
N THR A 7 3.90 -32.60 0.52
CA THR A 7 4.12 -31.15 0.52
C THR A 7 2.81 -30.41 0.77
N TYR A 8 2.79 -29.57 1.82
CA TYR A 8 1.64 -28.73 2.14
C TYR A 8 1.92 -27.27 1.77
N PRO A 9 0.93 -26.53 1.21
CA PRO A 9 1.13 -25.13 0.90
C PRO A 9 1.27 -24.30 2.19
N ARG A 10 2.37 -23.56 2.32
CA ARG A 10 2.62 -22.66 3.47
C ARG A 10 1.52 -21.61 3.65
N PHE A 11 1.01 -21.06 2.54
CA PHE A 11 -0.06 -20.08 2.54
C PHE A 11 -1.15 -20.43 1.53
N ARG A 12 -2.40 -20.43 2.00
CA ARG A 12 -3.60 -20.53 1.17
C ARG A 12 -3.67 -19.35 0.19
N VAL A 13 -4.19 -19.57 -1.00
CA VAL A 13 -4.32 -18.53 -2.04
C VAL A 13 -5.08 -17.30 -1.50
N MET A 14 -6.18 -17.52 -0.78
CA MET A 14 -6.96 -16.42 -0.17
C MET A 14 -6.15 -15.59 0.82
N ALA A 15 -5.27 -16.21 1.62
CA ALA A 15 -4.40 -15.47 2.54
C ALA A 15 -3.39 -14.57 1.80
N ARG A 16 -2.93 -14.99 0.61
CA ARG A 16 -2.05 -14.16 -0.23
C ARG A 16 -2.81 -12.98 -0.84
N ILE A 17 -4.09 -13.19 -1.22
CA ILE A 17 -4.95 -12.13 -1.74
C ILE A 17 -5.24 -11.10 -0.64
N GLU A 18 -5.61 -11.54 0.56
CA GLU A 18 -5.81 -10.67 1.72
C GLU A 18 -4.56 -9.84 2.02
N HIS A 19 -3.38 -10.48 2.01
CA HIS A 19 -2.11 -9.78 2.20
C HIS A 19 -1.85 -8.76 1.08
N ALA A 20 -2.12 -9.11 -0.18
CA ALA A 20 -1.94 -8.19 -1.30
C ALA A 20 -2.87 -6.97 -1.18
N ILE A 21 -4.14 -7.19 -0.79
CA ILE A 21 -5.10 -6.10 -0.52
C ILE A 21 -4.57 -5.20 0.60
N LEU A 22 -4.13 -5.78 1.71
CA LEU A 22 -3.56 -5.02 2.84
C LEU A 22 -2.35 -4.20 2.41
N LEU A 23 -1.43 -4.80 1.66
CA LEU A 23 -0.22 -4.14 1.18
C LEU A 23 -0.54 -2.97 0.25
N VAL A 24 -1.50 -3.16 -0.68
CA VAL A 24 -1.93 -2.11 -1.59
C VAL A 24 -2.61 -0.97 -0.83
N SER A 25 -3.55 -1.28 0.07
CA SER A 25 -4.25 -0.27 0.88
C SER A 25 -3.27 0.52 1.75
N PHE A 26 -2.35 -0.16 2.43
CA PHE A 26 -1.30 0.48 3.21
C PHE A 26 -0.41 1.37 2.35
N THR A 27 -0.05 0.92 1.16
CA THR A 27 0.79 1.70 0.24
C THR A 27 0.07 2.96 -0.23
N ILE A 28 -1.21 2.87 -0.58
CA ILE A 28 -2.02 4.05 -0.95
C ILE A 28 -2.08 5.03 0.21
N LEU A 29 -2.34 4.55 1.43
CA LEU A 29 -2.34 5.37 2.63
C LEU A 29 -0.96 6.01 2.87
N ALA A 30 0.14 5.27 2.74
CA ALA A 30 1.48 5.81 2.93
C ALA A 30 1.81 6.90 1.88
N VAL A 31 1.53 6.64 0.60
CA VAL A 31 1.82 7.58 -0.50
C VAL A 31 0.96 8.84 -0.41
N THR A 32 -0.27 8.75 0.08
CA THR A 32 -1.15 9.91 0.26
C THR A 32 -0.93 10.63 1.60
N GLY A 33 -0.54 9.92 2.65
CA GLY A 33 -0.41 10.45 4.01
C GLY A 33 0.97 11.06 4.30
N LEU A 34 2.05 10.47 3.77
CA LEU A 34 3.40 11.01 3.98
C LEU A 34 3.57 12.43 3.41
N PRO A 35 3.10 12.75 2.20
CA PRO A 35 3.14 14.12 1.70
C PRO A 35 2.32 15.10 2.55
N GLN A 36 1.14 14.68 3.04
CA GLN A 36 0.32 15.51 3.94
C GLN A 36 1.05 15.85 5.24
N LYS A 37 1.76 14.87 5.83
CA LYS A 37 2.55 15.07 7.04
C LYS A 37 3.71 16.04 6.82
N TYR A 38 4.36 15.99 5.66
CA TYR A 38 5.53 16.82 5.32
C TYR A 38 5.20 17.90 4.29
N ALA A 39 3.99 18.45 4.34
CA ALA A 39 3.49 19.41 3.34
C ALA A 39 4.33 20.71 3.26
N ALA A 40 5.02 21.09 4.33
CA ALA A 40 5.90 22.26 4.36
C ALA A 40 7.27 22.03 3.68
N THR A 41 7.54 20.82 3.18
CA THR A 41 8.76 20.53 2.41
C THR A 41 8.49 20.64 0.93
N ASN A 42 9.47 21.10 0.14
CA ASN A 42 9.35 21.21 -1.32
C ASN A 42 8.91 19.88 -1.96
N THR A 43 9.41 18.74 -1.45
CA THR A 43 9.03 17.41 -1.94
C THR A 43 7.59 17.07 -1.57
N GLY A 44 7.15 17.37 -0.35
CA GLY A 44 5.77 17.14 0.08
C GLY A 44 4.79 17.96 -0.75
N GLU A 45 5.07 19.25 -0.93
CA GLU A 45 4.27 20.15 -1.79
C GLU A 45 4.25 19.68 -3.25
N ALA A 46 5.40 19.28 -3.81
CA ALA A 46 5.48 18.78 -5.19
C ALA A 46 4.66 17.50 -5.41
N ILE A 47 4.72 16.54 -4.47
CA ILE A 47 3.90 15.32 -4.56
C ILE A 47 2.42 15.67 -4.40
N ILE A 48 2.08 16.58 -3.49
CA ILE A 48 0.71 17.05 -3.31
C ILE A 48 0.16 17.67 -4.60
N ALA A 49 0.93 18.56 -5.22
CA ALA A 49 0.55 19.21 -6.47
C ALA A 49 0.40 18.19 -7.60
N PHE A 50 1.32 17.23 -7.71
CA PHE A 50 1.27 16.16 -8.72
C PHE A 50 0.00 15.31 -8.62
N MET A 51 -0.48 15.05 -7.40
CA MET A 51 -1.70 14.26 -7.16
C MET A 51 -2.99 15.08 -7.28
N GLY A 52 -2.93 16.31 -7.78
CA GLY A 52 -4.10 17.16 -8.00
C GLY A 52 -4.52 17.99 -6.78
N GLY A 53 -3.61 18.21 -5.83
CA GLY A 53 -3.79 19.11 -4.70
C GLY A 53 -4.15 18.42 -3.37
N VAL A 54 -4.13 19.22 -2.30
CA VAL A 54 -4.32 18.74 -0.92
C VAL A 54 -5.69 18.10 -0.71
N GLU A 55 -6.74 18.65 -1.31
CA GLU A 55 -8.10 18.15 -1.11
C GLU A 55 -8.30 16.75 -1.70
N THR A 56 -7.82 16.53 -2.93
CA THR A 56 -7.86 15.23 -3.60
C THR A 56 -7.14 14.16 -2.78
N ILE A 57 -5.93 14.47 -2.30
CA ILE A 57 -5.16 13.55 -1.46
C ILE A 57 -5.88 13.22 -0.15
N ARG A 58 -6.51 14.20 0.51
CA ARG A 58 -7.28 13.98 1.75
C ARG A 58 -8.49 13.08 1.53
N ILE A 59 -9.15 13.19 0.39
CA ILE A 59 -10.28 12.33 0.02
C ILE A 59 -9.80 10.90 -0.19
N ILE A 60 -8.67 10.69 -0.89
CA ILE A 60 -8.13 9.35 -1.17
C ILE A 60 -7.58 8.69 0.11
N HIS A 61 -7.04 9.45 1.06
CA HIS A 61 -6.44 8.92 2.28
C HIS A 61 -7.44 8.51 3.37
N ARG A 62 -8.70 8.93 3.28
CA ARG A 62 -9.72 8.69 4.30
C ARG A 62 -10.12 7.22 4.35
#